data_AF-A0AAA9S188-F1
#
_entry.id   AF-A0AAA9S188-F1
#
_cell.length_a   1.000
_cell.length_b   1.000
_cell.length_c   1.000
_cell.angle_alpha   90.00
_cell.angle_beta   90.00
_cell.angle_gamma   90.00
#
_symmetry.space_group_name_H-M   'P 1'
#
loop_
_entity.id
_entity.type
_entity.pdbx_description
1 polymer ?
#
loop_
_entity_poly.entity_id
_entity_poly.type
_entity_poly.pdbx_seq_one_letter_code
_entity_poly.pdbx_strand_id
1 'polypeptide(L)'
;MTNLDSILKSRDITLPTKVCLVKALVFPVVMYGCESWTVKKAECQKTDAFKLWCWRRLLRVPWTVRRSNKSILKEVSPEYSLEGLMLKLKLQYFGHLMRRADSFEKTLMLGGILGRSRRGRQEDEMAGWHHQLNGHEFE
;
A
#
# COMPACT_ATOMS: atom_id res chain seq x y z
N MET A 1 -21.53 -15.07 3.76
CA MET A 1 -20.12 -14.74 3.40
C MET A 1 -19.15 -15.76 4.01
N THR A 2 -19.29 -17.06 3.72
CA THR A 2 -18.55 -18.16 4.38
C THR A 2 -17.57 -18.91 3.46
N ASN A 3 -17.50 -18.58 2.16
CA ASN A 3 -16.75 -19.39 1.18
C ASN A 3 -15.25 -19.06 1.07
N LEU A 4 -14.80 -17.83 1.37
CA LEU A 4 -13.38 -17.49 1.20
C LEU A 4 -12.50 -18.13 2.28
N ASP A 5 -12.98 -18.21 3.52
CA ASP A 5 -12.18 -18.76 4.62
C ASP A 5 -11.93 -20.27 4.44
N SER A 6 -12.89 -21.02 3.89
CA SER A 6 -12.69 -22.44 3.53
C SER A 6 -11.71 -22.62 2.37
N ILE A 7 -11.78 -21.78 1.33
CA ILE A 7 -10.86 -21.78 0.18
C ILE A 7 -9.43 -21.44 0.62
N LEU A 8 -9.25 -20.42 1.48
CA LEU A 8 -7.92 -20.04 1.95
C LEU A 8 -7.31 -21.14 2.87
N LYS A 9 -8.15 -21.89 3.58
CA LYS A 9 -7.73 -22.96 4.50
C LYS A 9 -7.54 -24.34 3.86
N SER A 10 -8.07 -24.58 2.65
CA SER A 10 -7.98 -25.86 1.96
C SER A 10 -6.53 -26.30 1.74
N ARG A 11 -6.23 -27.60 1.72
CA ARG A 11 -4.85 -28.08 1.47
C ARG A 11 -4.60 -28.32 -0.01
N ASP A 12 -5.66 -28.48 -0.79
CA ASP A 12 -5.61 -28.92 -2.19
C ASP A 12 -5.20 -27.78 -3.14
N ILE A 13 -5.30 -26.52 -2.69
CA ILE A 13 -4.93 -25.34 -3.46
C ILE A 13 -3.48 -24.96 -3.13
N THR A 14 -2.68 -24.74 -4.17
CA THR A 14 -1.28 -24.35 -4.05
C THR A 14 -1.13 -22.97 -3.39
N LEU A 15 -0.04 -22.77 -2.63
CA LEU A 15 0.24 -21.51 -1.95
C LEU A 15 0.28 -20.29 -2.91
N PRO A 16 0.91 -20.36 -4.11
CA PRO A 16 0.95 -19.24 -5.04
C PRO A 16 -0.44 -18.79 -5.50
N THR A 17 -1.35 -19.74 -5.78
CA THR A 17 -2.73 -19.43 -6.18
C THR A 17 -3.48 -18.70 -5.07
N LYS A 18 -3.32 -19.12 -3.80
CA LYS A 18 -3.97 -18.43 -2.69
C LYS A 18 -3.37 -17.04 -2.43
N VAL A 19 -2.06 -16.89 -2.61
CA VAL A 19 -1.40 -15.57 -2.56
C VAL A 19 -2.00 -14.65 -3.63
N CYS A 20 -2.19 -15.14 -4.85
CA CYS A 20 -2.86 -14.41 -5.92
C CYS A 20 -4.30 -14.01 -5.55
N LEU A 21 -5.09 -14.92 -4.96
CA LEU A 21 -6.45 -14.63 -4.51
C LEU A 21 -6.50 -13.54 -3.44
N VAL A 22 -5.64 -13.61 -2.42
CA VAL A 22 -5.56 -12.57 -1.37
C VAL A 22 -5.17 -11.23 -1.98
N LYS A 23 -4.19 -11.24 -2.89
CA LYS A 23 -3.75 -10.02 -3.61
C LYS A 23 -4.87 -9.41 -4.46
N ALA A 24 -5.70 -10.22 -5.10
CA ALA A 24 -6.74 -9.73 -6.00
C ALA A 24 -8.04 -9.33 -5.28
N LEU A 25 -8.38 -9.99 -4.17
CA LEU A 25 -9.69 -9.84 -3.53
C LEU A 25 -9.64 -9.11 -2.19
N VAL A 26 -8.55 -9.28 -1.43
CA VAL A 26 -8.45 -8.76 -0.06
C VAL A 26 -7.71 -7.43 -0.05
N PHE A 27 -6.60 -7.34 -0.77
CA PHE A 27 -5.76 -6.13 -0.76
C PHE A 27 -6.46 -4.91 -1.37
N PRO A 28 -7.21 -4.99 -2.50
CA PRO A 28 -7.91 -3.81 -3.04
C PRO A 28 -8.95 -3.24 -2.09
N VAL A 29 -9.61 -4.10 -1.29
CA VAL A 29 -10.61 -3.68 -0.31
C VAL A 29 -9.97 -2.87 0.82
N VAL A 30 -8.81 -3.30 1.32
CA VAL A 30 -8.07 -2.63 2.39
C VAL A 30 -7.43 -1.34 1.90
N MET A 31 -7.02 -1.32 0.63
CA MET A 31 -6.35 -0.20 -0.01
C MET A 31 -7.35 0.81 -0.60
N TYR A 32 -8.64 0.54 -0.49
CA TYR A 32 -9.69 1.42 -1.00
C TYR A 32 -9.58 2.81 -0.33
N GLY A 33 -9.55 3.86 -1.13
CA GLY A 33 -9.42 5.25 -0.64
C GLY A 33 -7.99 5.68 -0.29
N CYS A 34 -6.98 4.81 -0.41
CA CYS A 34 -5.58 5.19 -0.21
C CYS A 34 -5.08 6.25 -1.20
N GLU A 35 -5.71 6.34 -2.38
CA GLU A 35 -5.39 7.32 -3.44
C GLU A 35 -5.67 8.77 -3.01
N SER A 36 -6.71 8.99 -2.20
CA SER A 36 -7.20 10.32 -1.83
C SER A 36 -6.69 10.81 -0.48
N TRP A 37 -6.00 9.96 0.30
CA TRP A 37 -5.51 10.31 1.64
C TRP A 37 -3.97 10.35 1.74
N THR A 38 -3.48 11.30 2.55
CA THR A 38 -2.09 11.29 3.04
C THR A 38 -1.92 10.07 3.95
N VAL A 39 -1.14 9.08 3.49
CA VAL A 39 -0.89 7.87 4.26
C VAL A 39 0.08 8.23 5.36
N LYS A 40 -0.40 8.28 6.61
CA LYS A 40 0.43 8.53 7.78
C LYS A 40 1.23 7.26 8.12
N LYS A 41 2.39 7.43 8.75
CA LYS A 41 3.23 6.32 9.20
C LYS A 41 2.48 5.28 10.04
N ALA A 42 1.53 5.72 10.88
CA ALA A 42 0.68 4.84 11.68
C ALA A 42 -0.25 3.95 10.82
N GLU A 43 -0.73 4.46 9.69
CA GLU A 43 -1.58 3.70 8.76
C GLU A 43 -0.76 2.67 7.97
N CYS A 44 0.48 3.02 7.57
CA CYS A 44 1.42 2.03 7.02
C CYS A 44 1.67 0.88 8.01
N GLN A 45 1.91 1.19 9.29
CA GLN A 45 2.16 0.16 10.31
C GLN A 45 0.97 -0.78 10.52
N LYS A 46 -0.26 -0.26 10.53
CA LYS A 46 -1.48 -1.08 10.58
C LYS A 46 -1.59 -1.97 9.35
N THR A 47 -1.24 -1.44 8.19
CA THR A 47 -1.27 -2.13 6.91
C THR A 47 -0.24 -3.25 6.84
N ASP A 48 0.96 -3.05 7.37
CA ASP A 48 1.99 -4.09 7.52
C ASP A 48 1.58 -5.18 8.51
N ALA A 49 0.98 -4.79 9.64
CA ALA A 49 0.44 -5.74 10.61
C ALA A 49 -0.68 -6.59 9.97
N PHE A 50 -1.55 -5.97 9.19
CA PHE A 50 -2.60 -6.65 8.43
C PHE A 50 -2.02 -7.63 7.40
N LYS A 51 -1.02 -7.20 6.61
CA LYS A 51 -0.32 -8.05 5.64
C LYS A 51 0.27 -9.29 6.32
N LEU A 52 0.94 -9.12 7.46
CA LEU A 52 1.51 -10.24 8.23
C LEU A 52 0.42 -11.15 8.82
N TRP A 53 -0.70 -10.59 9.26
CA TRP A 53 -1.84 -11.36 9.73
C TRP A 53 -2.43 -12.24 8.61
N CYS A 54 -2.62 -11.69 7.40
CA CYS A 54 -3.07 -12.45 6.23
C CYS A 54 -2.13 -13.62 5.91
N TRP A 55 -0.81 -13.41 5.92
CA TRP A 55 0.16 -14.46 5.64
C TRP A 55 0.21 -15.53 6.72
N ARG A 56 0.12 -15.15 8.00
CA ARG A 56 0.01 -16.13 9.11
C ARG A 56 -1.25 -16.97 8.98
N ARG A 57 -2.37 -16.36 8.59
CA ARG A 57 -3.64 -17.06 8.36
C ARG A 57 -3.53 -18.02 7.18
N LEU A 58 -2.87 -17.60 6.10
CA LEU A 58 -2.64 -18.40 4.90
C LEU A 58 -1.76 -19.64 5.16
N LEU A 59 -0.65 -19.43 5.88
CA LEU A 59 0.29 -20.48 6.30
C LEU A 59 -0.23 -21.30 7.49
N ARG A 60 -1.39 -20.94 8.04
CA ARG A 60 -2.02 -21.59 9.20
C ARG A 60 -1.07 -21.71 10.39
N VAL A 61 -0.21 -20.71 10.59
CA VAL A 61 0.76 -20.70 11.70
C VAL A 61 -0.02 -20.59 13.01
N PRO A 62 0.06 -21.60 13.90
CA PRO A 62 -0.60 -21.52 15.18
C PRO A 62 0.02 -20.39 16.01
N TRP A 63 -0.82 -19.69 16.78
CA TRP A 63 -0.40 -18.54 17.58
C TRP A 63 0.65 -18.91 18.65
N THR A 64 0.68 -20.18 19.07
CA THR A 64 1.62 -20.72 20.07
C THR A 64 3.06 -20.81 19.55
N VAL A 65 3.26 -20.88 18.24
CA VAL A 65 4.60 -21.01 17.66
C VAL A 65 5.17 -19.63 17.36
N ARG A 66 6.29 -19.32 18.02
CA ARG A 66 7.06 -18.09 17.76
C ARG A 66 7.82 -18.20 16.44
N ARG A 67 7.17 -17.82 15.34
CA ARG A 67 7.79 -17.66 14.01
C ARG A 67 8.22 -16.21 13.76
N SER A 68 9.38 -16.02 13.16
CA SER A 68 9.85 -14.68 12.79
C SER A 68 9.09 -14.14 11.57
N ASN A 69 8.81 -12.84 11.55
CA ASN A 69 8.14 -12.20 10.41
C ASN A 69 8.97 -12.33 9.12
N LYS A 70 10.31 -12.29 9.25
CA LYS A 70 11.24 -12.48 8.13
C LYS A 70 11.11 -13.88 7.50
N SER A 71 10.95 -14.93 8.31
CA SER A 71 10.75 -16.29 7.79
C SER A 71 9.43 -16.44 7.02
N ILE A 72 8.35 -15.84 7.52
CA ILE A 72 7.03 -15.86 6.87
C ILE A 72 7.07 -15.14 5.51
N LEU A 73 7.73 -13.98 5.45
CA LEU A 73 7.87 -13.23 4.20
C LEU A 73 8.75 -13.96 3.18
N LYS A 74 9.80 -14.67 3.63
CA LYS A 74 10.64 -15.49 2.76
C LYS A 74 9.89 -16.70 2.19
N GLU A 75 9.00 -17.30 2.97
CA GLU A 75 8.20 -18.46 2.56
C GLU A 75 7.08 -18.09 1.59
N VAL A 76 6.40 -16.96 1.81
CA VAL A 76 5.36 -16.47 0.87
C VAL A 76 5.98 -15.85 -0.38
N SER A 77 7.15 -15.21 -0.25
CA SER A 77 7.87 -14.50 -1.30
C SER A 77 6.95 -13.73 -2.26
N PRO A 78 6.19 -12.72 -1.77
CA PRO A 78 5.32 -11.94 -2.64
C PRO A 78 6.18 -11.13 -3.62
N GLU A 79 5.91 -11.28 -4.92
CA GLU A 79 6.62 -10.55 -6.00
C GLU A 79 6.59 -9.02 -5.89
N TYR A 80 5.70 -8.44 -5.08
CA TYR A 80 5.57 -6.99 -4.90
C TYR A 80 5.16 -6.63 -3.46
N SER A 81 5.72 -5.52 -2.95
CA SER A 81 5.34 -4.96 -1.66
C SER A 81 3.97 -4.26 -1.75
N LEU A 82 3.18 -4.36 -0.69
CA LEU A 82 1.88 -3.69 -0.59
C LEU A 82 2.06 -2.16 -0.64
N GLU A 83 3.11 -1.64 -0.01
CA GLU A 83 3.51 -0.23 -0.11
C GLU A 83 3.79 0.19 -1.54
N GLY A 84 4.46 -0.68 -2.33
CA GLY A 84 4.69 -0.44 -3.75
C GLY A 84 3.39 -0.40 -4.56
N LEU A 85 2.40 -1.23 -4.19
CA LEU A 85 1.08 -1.21 -4.80
C LEU A 85 0.29 0.05 -4.41
N MET A 86 0.41 0.52 -3.16
CA MET A 86 -0.16 1.80 -2.70
C MET A 86 0.44 2.97 -3.46
N LEU A 87 1.76 2.99 -3.57
CA LEU A 87 2.50 4.03 -4.28
C LEU A 87 2.10 4.05 -5.76
N LYS A 88 1.97 2.88 -6.40
CA LYS A 88 1.52 2.77 -7.78
C LYS A 88 0.13 3.35 -7.99
N LEU A 89 -0.83 3.01 -7.13
CA LEU A 89 -2.20 3.55 -7.20
C LEU A 89 -2.20 5.07 -7.01
N LYS A 90 -1.45 5.58 -6.03
CA LYS A 90 -1.28 7.03 -5.81
C LYS A 90 -0.68 7.74 -7.00
N LEU A 91 0.36 7.18 -7.62
CA LEU A 91 0.99 7.75 -8.80
C LEU A 91 0.06 7.71 -10.03
N GLN A 92 -0.73 6.63 -10.18
CA GLN A 92 -1.76 6.56 -11.22
C GLN A 92 -2.83 7.63 -11.03
N TYR A 93 -3.32 7.80 -9.80
CA TYR A 93 -4.28 8.84 -9.46
C TYR A 93 -3.70 10.25 -9.66
N PHE A 94 -2.47 10.48 -9.22
CA PHE A 94 -1.74 11.73 -9.43
C PHE A 94 -1.58 12.02 -10.93
N GLY A 95 -1.16 11.04 -11.73
CA GLY A 95 -1.02 11.18 -13.17
C GLY A 95 -2.36 11.47 -13.86
N HIS A 96 -3.46 10.88 -13.38
CA HIS A 96 -4.82 11.19 -13.84
C HIS A 96 -5.20 12.65 -13.51
N LEU A 97 -4.91 13.08 -12.28
CA LEU A 97 -5.18 14.43 -11.79
C LEU A 97 -4.38 15.50 -12.55
N MET A 98 -3.11 15.23 -12.84
CA MET A 98 -2.25 16.15 -13.59
C MET A 98 -2.71 16.36 -15.04
N ARG A 99 -3.33 15.34 -15.65
CA ARG A 99 -3.92 15.40 -17.00
C ARG A 99 -5.26 16.14 -17.04
N ARG A 100 -5.93 16.33 -15.91
CA ARG A 100 -7.21 17.04 -15.83
C ARG A 100 -6.98 18.56 -15.83
N ALA A 101 -7.94 19.30 -16.41
CA ALA A 101 -8.02 20.76 -16.29
C ALA A 101 -8.06 21.19 -14.81
N ASP A 102 -7.81 22.48 -14.56
CA ASP A 102 -7.66 23.02 -13.20
C ASP A 102 -8.85 22.64 -12.32
N SER A 103 -8.59 21.70 -11.43
CA SER A 103 -9.56 21.11 -10.50
C SER A 103 -9.05 21.36 -9.09
N PHE A 104 -9.99 21.55 -8.17
CA PHE A 104 -9.69 21.88 -6.78
C PHE A 104 -8.76 20.83 -6.14
N GLU A 105 -8.95 19.56 -6.46
CA GLU A 105 -8.13 18.44 -6.00
C GLU A 105 -6.68 18.54 -6.49
N LYS A 106 -6.46 19.02 -7.72
CA LYS A 106 -5.12 19.26 -8.29
C LYS A 106 -4.43 20.40 -7.56
N THR A 107 -5.16 21.49 -7.31
CA THR A 107 -4.69 22.65 -6.55
C THR A 107 -4.35 22.27 -5.10
N LEU A 108 -5.19 21.48 -4.44
CA LEU A 108 -4.95 20.96 -3.08
C LEU A 108 -3.74 20.01 -3.02
N MET A 109 -3.62 19.07 -3.96
CA MET A 109 -2.50 18.12 -4.01
C MET A 109 -1.16 18.80 -4.29
N LEU A 110 -1.14 19.87 -5.09
CA LEU A 110 0.06 20.65 -5.39
C LEU A 110 0.42 21.65 -4.28
N GLY A 111 -0.27 21.64 -3.14
CA GLY A 111 -0.01 22.59 -2.04
C GLY A 111 -0.51 24.01 -2.31
N GLY A 112 -1.18 24.23 -3.44
CA GLY A 112 -1.81 25.50 -3.81
C GLY A 112 -3.07 25.76 -2.98
N ILE A 113 -2.91 26.24 -1.75
CA ILE A 113 -4.05 26.84 -1.05
C ILE A 113 -4.34 28.16 -1.78
N LEU A 114 -5.57 28.33 -2.32
CA LEU A 114 -5.98 29.57 -2.98
C LEU A 114 -5.97 30.71 -1.95
N GLY A 115 -4.82 31.39 -1.83
CA GLY A 115 -4.58 32.44 -0.85
C GLY A 115 -3.11 32.88 -0.85
N ARG A 116 -2.85 34.17 -0.53
CA ARG A 116 -1.48 34.68 -0.39
C ARG A 116 -0.76 33.96 0.76
N SER A 117 0.31 33.22 0.45
CA SER A 117 1.24 32.71 1.46
C SER A 117 1.82 33.87 2.28
N ARG A 118 1.76 33.76 3.61
CA ARG A 118 2.47 34.67 4.52
C ARG A 118 3.97 34.41 4.41
N ARG A 119 4.79 35.47 4.31
CA ARG A 119 6.26 35.36 4.34
C ARG A 119 6.69 34.55 5.56
N GLY A 120 7.43 33.46 5.35
CA GLY A 120 7.97 32.60 6.41
C GLY A 120 7.44 31.15 6.43
N ARG A 121 6.48 30.78 5.57
CA ARG A 121 6.09 29.37 5.40
C ARG A 121 7.18 28.65 4.58
N GLN A 122 7.81 27.60 5.14
CA GLN A 122 8.76 26.76 4.42
C GLN A 122 8.12 26.22 3.13
N GLU A 123 8.87 26.27 2.03
CA GLU A 123 8.49 25.68 0.75
C GLU A 123 8.30 24.16 0.87
N ASP A 124 7.35 23.66 0.08
CA ASP A 124 6.71 22.34 0.17
C ASP A 124 7.65 21.13 0.30
N GLU A 125 7.17 20.13 1.06
CA GLU A 125 7.71 18.77 1.14
C GLU A 125 7.89 18.08 -0.24
N MET A 126 7.26 18.59 -1.31
CA MET A 126 7.39 18.14 -2.70
C MET A 126 8.83 18.19 -3.25
N ALA A 127 9.66 19.13 -2.80
CA ALA A 127 11.09 19.14 -3.17
C ALA A 127 11.85 17.91 -2.61
N GLY A 128 11.35 17.32 -1.51
CA GLY A 128 11.90 16.10 -0.93
C GLY A 128 11.57 14.83 -1.72
N TRP A 129 10.42 14.77 -2.39
CA TRP A 129 10.02 13.62 -3.21
C TRP A 129 10.88 13.46 -4.47
N HIS A 130 11.35 14.58 -5.04
CA HIS A 130 12.34 14.55 -6.13
C HIS A 130 13.67 13.91 -5.72
N HIS A 131 14.07 14.07 -4.45
CA HIS A 131 15.31 13.46 -3.96
C HIS A 131 15.14 11.96 -3.66
N GLN A 132 13.93 11.52 -3.30
CA GLN A 132 13.62 10.14 -2.94
C GLN A 132 13.36 9.24 -4.17
N LEU A 133 12.92 9.81 -5.29
CA LEU A 133 12.78 9.11 -6.58
C LEU A 133 14.12 8.93 -7.32
N ASN A 134 15.10 9.81 -7.07
CA ASN A 134 16.45 9.71 -7.65
C ASN A 134 17.41 8.78 -6.87
N GLY A 135 16.98 8.20 -5.74
CA GLY A 135 17.80 7.31 -4.91
C GLY A 135 17.46 5.83 -5.03
N HIS A 136 16.47 5.47 -5.86
CA HIS A 136 16.12 4.09 -6.20
C HIS A 136 16.24 3.92 -7.71
N GLU A 137 17.47 4.07 -8.21
CA GLU A 137 17.84 3.39 -9.45
C GLU A 137 17.71 1.89 -9.21
N PHE A 138 17.01 1.24 -10.13
CA PHE A 138 16.91 -0.20 -10.23
C PHE A 138 18.31 -0.80 -10.45
N GLU A 139 18.89 -1.38 -9.40
CA GLU A 139 19.77 -2.55 -9.47
C GLU A 139 19.37 -3.55 -8.39
#